data_AF-F8EYR9-F1
#
_entry.id   AF-F8EYR9-F1
#
_cell.length_a   1.000
_cell.length_b   1.000
_cell.length_c   1.000
_cell.angle_alpha   90.00
_cell.angle_beta   90.00
_cell.angle_gamma   90.00
#
_symmetry.space_group_name_H-M   'P 1'
#
loop_
_entity.id
_entity.type
_entity.pdbx_description
1 polymer ?
#
loop_
_entity_poly.entity_id
_entity_poly.type
_entity_poly.pdbx_seq_one_letter_code
_entity_poly.pdbx_strand_id
1 'polypeptide(L)'
;MISIRNAEVERLARELATAEGKSMTETILEALQRLKTEAAGEGERKKVILKEIARTCALAPDLDLRQPEKILGYDDIGVFHYGSR
;
A
#
# COMPACT_ATOMS: atom_id res chain seq x y z
N MET A 1 14.67 24.64 16.09
CA MET A 1 15.94 23.91 15.99
C MET A 1 15.67 22.44 16.33
N ILE A 2 15.73 21.54 15.35
CA ILE A 2 15.66 20.10 15.58
C ILE A 2 17.07 19.61 15.89
N SER A 3 17.25 18.83 16.95
CA SER A 3 18.50 18.14 17.27
C SER A 3 18.23 16.64 17.21
N ILE A 4 18.80 15.97 16.21
CA ILE A 4 18.77 14.51 16.10
C ILE A 4 20.02 13.99 16.79
N ARG A 5 19.87 13.44 18.00
CA ARG A 5 20.99 12.92 18.81
C ARG A 5 21.22 11.44 18.52
N ASN A 6 21.68 11.14 17.31
CA ASN A 6 22.06 9.79 16.91
C ASN A 6 23.32 9.88 16.03
N ALA A 7 24.40 9.23 16.47
CA ALA A 7 25.70 9.29 15.80
C ALA A 7 25.69 8.66 14.40
N GLU A 8 24.87 7.64 14.18
CA GLU A 8 24.72 7.00 12.87
C GLU A 8 24.00 7.93 11.89
N VAL A 9 22.94 8.61 12.34
CA VAL A 9 22.22 9.60 11.52
C VAL A 9 23.15 10.74 11.12
N GLU A 10 23.97 11.23 12.05
CA GLU A 10 24.93 12.29 11.74
C GLU A 10 25.96 11.84 10.70
N ARG A 11 26.51 10.63 10.85
CA ARG A 11 27.46 10.06 9.89
C ARG A 11 26.85 9.94 8.49
N LEU A 12 25.66 9.35 8.39
CA LEU A 12 24.97 9.14 7.11
C LEU A 12 24.59 10.48 6.45
N ALA A 13 24.07 11.43 7.22
CA ALA A 13 23.73 12.75 6.70
C ALA A 13 24.96 13.50 6.18
N ARG A 14 26.11 13.36 6.85
CA ARG A 14 27.37 13.97 6.43
C ARG A 14 27.94 13.33 5.16
N GLU A 15 27.91 12.00 5.06
CA GLU A 15 28.33 11.26 3.87
C GLU A 15 27.49 11.65 2.65
N LEU A 16 26.17 11.70 2.82
CA LEU A 16 25.25 12.06 1.74
C LEU A 16 25.41 13.53 1.32
N ALA A 17 25.52 14.45 2.29
CA ALA A 17 25.76 15.86 2.01
C ALA A 17 27.08 16.10 1.26
N THR A 18 28.13 15.35 1.61
CA THR A 18 29.43 15.41 0.93
C THR A 18 29.32 14.88 -0.49
N ALA A 19 28.63 13.77 -0.71
CA ALA A 19 28.42 13.19 -2.04
C ALA A 19 27.59 14.11 -2.96
N GLU A 20 26.63 14.85 -2.39
CA GLU A 20 25.76 15.76 -3.14
C GLU A 20 26.28 17.20 -3.24
N GLY A 21 27.36 17.54 -2.51
CA GLY A 21 27.91 18.90 -2.45
C GLY A 21 26.99 19.92 -1.77
N LYS A 22 26.12 19.47 -0.87
CA LYS A 22 25.12 20.30 -0.16
C LYS A 22 25.43 20.39 1.33
N SER A 23 24.73 21.28 2.04
CA SER A 23 24.77 21.25 3.50
C SER A 23 24.01 20.03 4.06
N MET A 24 24.37 19.60 5.28
CA MET A 24 23.63 18.54 5.98
C MET A 24 22.14 18.88 6.12
N THR A 25 21.82 20.15 6.40
CA THR A 25 20.44 20.61 6.58
C THR A 25 19.64 20.49 5.28
N GLU A 26 20.18 20.94 4.15
CA GLU A 26 19.51 20.83 2.84
C GLU A 26 19.31 19.37 2.45
N THR A 27 20.35 18.56 2.64
CA THR A 27 20.31 17.12 2.33
C THR A 27 19.22 16.40 3.13
N ILE A 28 19.15 16.66 4.45
CA ILE A 28 18.12 16.07 5.32
C ILE A 28 16.73 16.58 4.93
N LEU A 29 16.59 17.88 4.64
CA LEU A 29 15.31 18.47 4.27
C LEU A 29 14.76 17.85 2.96
N GLU A 30 15.59 17.74 1.93
CA GLU A 30 15.22 17.12 0.66
C GLU A 30 14.85 15.65 0.82
N ALA A 31 15.63 14.89 1.60
CA ALA A 31 15.33 13.49 1.88
C ALA A 31 13.97 13.32 2.57
N LEU A 32 13.67 14.17 3.56
CA LEU A 32 12.38 14.16 4.26
C LEU A 32 11.22 14.59 3.35
N GLN A 33 11.43 15.58 2.48
CA GLN A 33 10.43 16.02 1.50
C GLN A 33 10.12 14.92 0.48
N ARG A 34 11.14 14.20 0.02
CA ARG A 34 10.98 13.05 -0.87
C ARG A 34 10.17 11.96 -0.19
N LEU A 35 10.55 11.55 1.02
CA LEU A 35 9.81 10.54 1.80
C LEU A 35 8.36 10.95 2.07
N LYS A 36 8.12 12.22 2.39
CA LYS A 36 6.77 12.76 2.59
C LYS A 36 5.94 12.66 1.30
N THR A 37 6.54 12.95 0.16
CA THR A 37 5.87 12.91 -1.15
C THR A 37 5.58 11.46 -1.56
N GLU A 38 6.54 10.56 -1.37
CA GLU A 38 6.37 9.11 -1.59
C GLU A 38 5.25 8.55 -0.71
N ALA A 39 5.27 8.85 0.59
CA ALA A 39 4.24 8.43 1.53
C ALA A 39 2.85 9.00 1.19
N ALA A 40 2.77 10.26 0.76
CA ALA A 40 1.51 10.87 0.32
C ALA A 40 0.98 10.26 -0.99
N GLY A 41 1.87 9.93 -1.93
CA GLY A 41 1.52 9.35 -3.22
C GLY A 41 1.16 7.86 -3.15
N GLU A 42 1.64 7.13 -2.15
CA GLU A 42 1.43 5.68 -2.05
C GLU A 42 -0.06 5.32 -1.88
N GLY A 43 -0.82 6.10 -1.10
CA GLY A 43 -2.26 5.90 -0.95
C GLY A 43 -3.01 6.09 -2.27
N GLU A 44 -2.64 7.11 -3.05
CA GLU A 44 -3.27 7.38 -4.35
C GLU A 44 -2.88 6.33 -5.39
N ARG A 45 -1.61 5.90 -5.41
CA ARG A 45 -1.15 4.79 -6.25
C ARG A 45 -1.91 3.49 -5.94
N LYS A 46 -2.12 3.16 -4.67
CA LYS A 46 -2.92 1.99 -4.26
C LYS A 46 -4.37 2.09 -4.75
N LYS A 47 -5.00 3.26 -4.65
CA LYS A 47 -6.37 3.47 -5.17
C LYS A 47 -6.46 3.25 -6.67
N VAL A 48 -5.49 3.74 -7.44
CA VAL A 48 -5.46 3.53 -8.90
C VAL A 48 -5.36 2.04 -9.22
N ILE A 49 -4.48 1.31 -8.54
CA ILE A 49 -4.32 -0.14 -8.72
C ILE A 49 -5.62 -0.88 -8.37
N LEU A 50 -6.25 -0.55 -7.24
CA LEU A 50 -7.51 -1.18 -6.81
C LEU A 50 -8.65 -0.92 -7.80
N LYS A 51 -8.73 0.27 -8.39
CA LYS A 51 -9.72 0.58 -9.44
C LYS A 51 -9.51 -0.26 -10.69
N GLU A 52 -8.27 -0.45 -11.12
CA GLU A 52 -7.97 -1.26 -12.31
C GLU A 52 -8.30 -2.75 -12.07
N ILE A 53 -7.98 -3.26 -10.89
CA ILE A 53 -8.36 -4.62 -10.49
C ILE A 53 -9.89 -4.76 -10.47
N ALA A 54 -10.59 -3.83 -9.82
CA ALA A 54 -12.06 -3.85 -9.74
C ALA A 54 -12.70 -3.81 -11.13
N ARG A 55 -12.20 -2.96 -12.03
CA ARG A 55 -12.64 -2.89 -13.44
C ARG A 55 -12.43 -4.23 -14.14
N THR A 56 -11.27 -4.85 -13.96
CA THR A 56 -10.94 -6.14 -14.57
C THR A 56 -11.87 -7.25 -14.07
N CYS A 57 -12.11 -7.33 -12.76
CA CYS A 57 -13.05 -8.29 -12.17
C CYS A 57 -14.48 -8.07 -12.68
N ALA A 58 -14.92 -6.81 -12.83
CA ALA A 58 -16.26 -6.49 -13.30
C ALA A 58 -16.51 -6.85 -14.77
N LEU A 59 -15.45 -7.02 -15.58
CA LEU A 59 -15.56 -7.46 -16.97
C LEU A 59 -15.58 -9.00 -17.12
N ALA A 60 -15.28 -9.74 -16.05
CA ALA A 60 -15.31 -11.20 -16.10
C ALA A 60 -16.76 -11.71 -16.25
N PRO A 61 -17.00 -12.74 -17.08
CA PRO A 61 -18.31 -13.36 -17.18
C PRO A 61 -18.68 -14.04 -15.86
N ASP A 62 -19.95 -13.94 -15.48
CA ASP A 62 -20.47 -14.68 -14.34
C ASP A 62 -20.68 -16.15 -14.73
N LEU A 63 -19.89 -17.04 -14.13
CA LEU A 63 -19.93 -18.49 -14.39
C LEU A 63 -20.84 -19.24 -13.41
N ASP A 64 -21.27 -18.59 -12.33
CA ASP A 64 -22.07 -19.21 -11.26
C ASP A 64 -23.19 -18.28 -10.81
N LEU A 65 -24.34 -18.42 -11.47
CA LEU A 65 -25.53 -17.61 -11.25
C LEU A 65 -26.32 -17.98 -9.99
N ARG A 66 -25.77 -18.86 -9.14
CA ARG A 66 -26.39 -19.18 -7.85
C ARG A 66 -26.44 -17.93 -6.99
N GLN A 67 -27.51 -17.80 -6.21
CA GLN A 67 -27.57 -16.76 -5.19
C GLN A 67 -26.42 -16.97 -4.18
N PRO A 68 -25.85 -15.89 -3.59
CA PRO A 68 -24.72 -15.98 -2.66
C PRO A 68 -24.92 -17.03 -1.56
N GLU A 69 -26.12 -17.16 -1.03
CA GLU A 69 -26.48 -18.13 0.02
C GLU A 69 -26.30 -19.58 -0.48
N LYS A 70 -26.65 -19.84 -1.74
CA LYS A 70 -26.47 -21.14 -2.38
C LYS A 70 -25.02 -21.41 -2.80
N ILE A 71 -24.22 -20.36 -3.04
CA ILE A 71 -22.77 -20.48 -3.27
C ILE A 71 -22.06 -20.85 -1.96
N LEU A 72 -22.44 -20.21 -0.86
CA LEU A 72 -21.92 -20.48 0.47
C LEU A 72 -22.23 -21.92 0.93
N GLY A 73 -23.37 -22.48 0.50
CA GLY A 73 -23.75 -23.86 0.78
C GLY A 73 -24.26 -24.07 2.21
N TYR A 74 -24.55 -23.00 2.93
CA TYR A 74 -25.22 -23.06 4.24
C TYR A 74 -26.72 -22.88 4.06
N ASP A 75 -27.49 -23.62 4.86
CA ASP A 75 -28.93 -23.36 5.00
C ASP A 75 -29.22 -22.27 6.05
N ASP A 76 -30.51 -21.98 6.24
CA ASP A 76 -30.98 -20.90 7.11
C ASP A 76 -30.67 -21.13 8.61
N ILE A 77 -30.28 -22.35 8.99
CA ILE A 77 -29.86 -22.70 10.36
C ILE A 77 -28.34 -22.84 10.49
N GLY A 78 -27.58 -22.53 9.44
CA GLY A 78 -26.12 -22.54 9.43
C GLY A 78 -25.50 -23.93 9.25
N VAL A 79 -26.26 -24.91 8.74
CA VAL A 79 -25.72 -26.24 8.40
C VAL A 79 -25.14 -26.22 6.98
N PHE A 80 -23.89 -26.67 6.87
CA PHE A 80 -23.20 -26.78 5.58
C PHE A 80 -23.63 -28.04 4.83
N HIS A 81 -24.09 -27.87 3.60
CA HIS A 81 -24.50 -28.95 2.71
C HIS A 81 -23.55 -29.04 1.51
N TYR A 82 -22.61 -29.98 1.55
CA TYR A 82 -21.76 -30.29 0.40
C TYR A 82 -22.31 -31.49 -0.36
N GLY A 83 -22.78 -31.26 -1.59
CA GLY A 83 -23.05 -32.33 -2.56
C GLY A 83 -24.00 -33.44 -2.08
N SER A 84 -25.30 -33.17 -2.09
CA SER A 84 -26.24 -34.25 -2.42
C SER A 84 -26.23 -34.38 -3.93
N ARG A 85 -25.53 -35.41 -4.43
CA ARG A 85 -25.86 -35.97 -5.76
C ARG A 85 -27.25 -36.57 -5.73
#